data_AF-A0A660U700-F1
#
_entry.id   AF-A0A660U700-F1
#
_cell.length_a   1.000
_cell.length_b   1.000
_cell.length_c   1.000
_cell.angle_alpha   90.00
_cell.angle_beta   90.00
_cell.angle_gamma   90.00
#
_symmetry.space_group_name_H-M   'P 1'
#
loop_
_entity.id
_entity.type
_entity.pdbx_description
1 polymer ?
#
loop_
_entity_poly.entity_id
_entity_poly.type
_entity_poly.pdbx_seq_one_letter_code
_entity_poly.pdbx_strand_id
1 'polypeptide(L)'
;MLRGAQHVCDVAVLYPIAGIWANFHPTSLSMYQSHPSGRAREIDDRFLELCRLLLRNRIDFDIVDERAIREAAVEEGRFRIADESYRVLVVPDTDAVHLSTLRRMSEMKDRGVLIAAVGGSPSSPRPETRAMRR
;
A
#
# COMPACT_ATOMS: atom_id res chain seq x y z
N MET A 1 1.69 9.22 28.39
CA MET A 1 2.15 8.08 27.58
C MET A 1 2.18 6.84 28.46
N LEU A 2 1.52 5.77 28.04
CA LEU A 2 1.58 4.48 28.73
C LEU A 2 2.93 3.83 28.39
N ARG A 3 3.79 3.61 29.39
CA ARG A 3 5.02 2.84 29.23
C ARG A 3 4.69 1.37 29.49
N GLY A 4 4.93 0.49 28.52
CA GLY A 4 4.71 -0.96 28.64
C GLY A 4 3.44 -1.52 27.98
N ALA A 5 2.68 -0.70 27.23
CA ALA A 5 1.63 -1.23 26.36
C ALA A 5 2.28 -1.81 25.10
N GLN A 6 2.16 -3.13 24.92
CA GLN A 6 2.54 -3.78 23.66
C GLN A 6 1.39 -3.58 22.68
N HIS A 7 1.64 -2.85 21.60
CA HIS A 7 0.66 -2.69 20.53
C HIS A 7 0.47 -4.05 19.84
N VAL A 8 -0.76 -4.54 19.81
CA VAL A 8 -1.12 -5.81 19.14
C VAL A 8 -1.90 -5.45 17.90
N CYS A 9 -1.18 -4.96 16.90
CA CYS A 9 -1.70 -4.66 15.58
C CYS A 9 -1.25 -5.76 14.61
N ASP A 10 -2.20 -6.55 14.15
CA ASP A 10 -1.91 -7.67 13.25
C ASP A 10 -1.81 -7.24 11.77
N VAL A 11 -2.14 -5.99 11.45
CA VAL A 11 -2.36 -5.53 10.06
C VAL A 11 -1.47 -4.33 9.73
N ALA A 12 -0.65 -4.46 8.70
CA ALA A 12 0.00 -3.31 8.07
C ALA A 12 -0.67 -3.01 6.73
N VAL A 13 -0.83 -1.73 6.40
CA VAL A 13 -1.31 -1.25 5.10
C VAL A 13 -0.17 -0.57 4.37
N LEU A 14 0.14 -1.04 3.16
CA LEU A 14 1.16 -0.41 2.32
C LEU A 14 0.72 0.99 1.89
N TYR A 15 1.58 2.00 2.10
CA TYR A 15 1.37 3.34 1.56
C TYR A 15 1.62 3.36 0.04
N PRO A 16 0.62 3.70 -0.80
CA PRO A 16 0.70 3.52 -2.26
C PRO A 16 1.47 4.62 -2.98
N ILE A 17 2.55 5.13 -2.39
CA ILE A 17 3.29 6.28 -2.93
C ILE A 17 3.89 6.02 -4.31
N ALA A 18 4.33 4.79 -4.61
CA ALA A 18 4.83 4.45 -5.93
C ALA A 18 3.73 4.54 -7.01
N GLY A 19 2.50 4.15 -6.69
CA GLY A 19 1.34 4.31 -7.58
C GLY A 19 1.00 5.78 -7.81
N ILE A 20 1.08 6.61 -6.76
CA ILE A 20 0.90 8.06 -6.89
C ILE A 20 1.98 8.65 -7.80
N TRP A 21 3.25 8.32 -7.59
CA TRP A 21 4.35 8.81 -8.42
C TRP A 21 4.26 8.36 -9.88
N ALA A 22 3.85 7.11 -10.13
CA ALA A 22 3.63 6.62 -11.50
C ALA A 22 2.56 7.40 -12.27
N ASN A 23 1.63 8.03 -11.55
CA ASN A 23 0.51 8.79 -12.10
C ASN A 23 0.63 10.31 -11.87
N PHE A 24 1.77 10.79 -11.36
CA PHE A 24 1.96 12.18 -11.00
C PHE A 24 2.24 13.05 -12.22
N HIS A 25 1.59 14.21 -12.32
CA HIS A 25 1.76 15.17 -13.40
C HIS A 25 2.27 16.48 -12.81
N PRO A 26 3.41 17.03 -13.27
CA PRO A 26 3.88 18.33 -12.81
C PRO A 26 2.79 19.39 -12.91
N THR A 27 2.58 20.12 -11.81
CA THR A 27 1.52 21.12 -11.70
C THR A 27 1.95 22.27 -10.79
N SER A 28 1.45 23.46 -11.07
CA SER A 28 1.60 24.65 -10.20
C SER A 28 0.50 24.76 -9.15
N LEU A 29 -0.46 23.83 -9.14
CA LEU A 29 -1.51 23.76 -8.14
C LEU A 29 -0.93 23.46 -6.75
N SER A 30 -1.56 24.02 -5.72
CA SER A 30 -1.24 23.72 -4.33
C SER A 30 -1.61 22.28 -3.97
N MET A 31 -0.95 21.73 -2.95
CA MET A 31 -1.28 20.40 -2.39
C MET A 31 -2.72 20.30 -1.83
N TYR A 32 -3.38 21.43 -1.54
CA TYR A 32 -4.78 21.46 -1.09
C TYR A 32 -5.78 21.46 -2.25
N GLN A 33 -5.30 21.53 -3.49
CA GLN A 33 -6.13 21.47 -4.69
C GLN A 33 -6.07 20.08 -5.29
N SER A 34 -7.15 19.67 -5.95
CA SER A 34 -7.22 18.40 -6.64
C SER A 34 -6.11 18.28 -7.70
N HIS A 35 -5.29 17.24 -7.58
CA HIS A 35 -4.24 16.96 -8.55
C HIS A 35 -4.84 16.69 -9.95
N PRO A 36 -4.22 17.16 -11.06
CA PRO A 36 -4.81 17.06 -12.40
C PRO A 36 -4.93 15.62 -12.90
N SER A 37 -4.05 14.71 -12.47
CA SER A 37 -4.17 13.28 -12.79
C SER A 37 -5.37 12.66 -12.07
N GLY A 38 -6.37 12.22 -12.85
CA GLY A 38 -7.54 11.52 -12.33
C GLY A 38 -7.20 10.19 -11.66
N ARG A 39 -6.20 9.47 -12.18
CA ARG A 39 -5.77 8.19 -11.60
C ARG A 39 -5.03 8.38 -10.28
N ALA A 40 -4.17 9.39 -10.17
CA ALA A 40 -3.52 9.71 -8.88
C ALA A 40 -4.56 10.05 -7.80
N ARG A 41 -5.62 10.80 -8.16
CA ARG A 41 -6.74 11.08 -7.25
C ARG A 41 -7.51 9.82 -6.87
N GLU A 42 -7.78 8.94 -7.83
CA GLU A 42 -8.46 7.67 -7.55
C GLU A 42 -7.67 6.79 -6.58
N ILE A 43 -6.35 6.67 -6.75
CA ILE A 43 -5.49 5.90 -5.83
C ILE A 43 -5.57 6.49 -4.41
N ASP A 44 -5.49 7.82 -4.27
CA ASP A 44 -5.60 8.50 -2.98
C ASP A 44 -6.98 8.29 -2.34
N ASP A 45 -8.06 8.49 -3.09
CA ASP A 45 -9.44 8.30 -2.64
C ASP A 45 -9.69 6.85 -2.18
N ARG A 46 -9.20 5.86 -2.95
CA ARG A 46 -9.32 4.43 -2.64
C ARG A 46 -8.50 4.03 -1.42
N PHE A 47 -7.30 4.58 -1.26
CA PHE A 47 -6.48 4.37 -0.08
C PHE A 47 -7.18 4.88 1.19
N LEU A 48 -7.76 6.09 1.12
CA LEU A 48 -8.53 6.66 2.23
C LEU A 48 -9.81 5.86 2.50
N GLU A 49 -10.50 5.38 1.47
CA GLU A 49 -11.66 4.49 1.61
C GLU A 49 -11.28 3.19 2.33
N LEU A 50 -10.18 2.55 1.94
CA LEU A 50 -9.65 1.35 2.60
C LEU A 50 -9.37 1.59 4.08
N CYS A 51 -8.66 2.67 4.41
CA CYS A 51 -8.35 3.03 5.78
C CYS A 51 -9.64 3.21 6.61
N ARG A 52 -10.63 3.93 6.07
CA ARG A 52 -11.93 4.12 6.73
C ARG A 52 -12.69 2.80 6.88
N LEU A 53 -12.60 1.89 5.91
CA LEU A 53 -13.23 0.58 5.96
C LEU A 53 -12.65 -0.28 7.09
N LEU A 54 -11.32 -0.31 7.24
CA LEU A 54 -10.66 -1.04 8.33
C LEU A 54 -11.08 -0.50 9.70
N LEU A 55 -11.05 0.82 9.89
CA LEU A 55 -11.50 1.46 11.14
C LEU A 55 -12.98 1.17 11.45
N ARG A 56 -13.86 1.25 10.45
CA ARG A 56 -15.30 0.93 10.61
C ARG A 56 -15.54 -0.51 11.05
N ASN A 57 -14.65 -1.43 10.68
CA ASN A 57 -14.69 -2.83 11.08
C ASN A 57 -13.87 -3.11 12.36
N ARG A 58 -13.43 -2.08 13.07
CA ARG A 58 -12.60 -2.17 14.29
C ARG A 58 -11.31 -2.96 14.08
N ILE A 59 -10.73 -2.85 12.89
CA ILE A 59 -9.42 -3.39 12.55
C ILE A 59 -8.42 -2.25 12.71
N ASP A 60 -7.54 -2.37 13.71
CA ASP A 60 -6.40 -1.47 13.88
C ASP A 60 -5.33 -1.79 12.84
N PHE A 61 -4.62 -0.77 12.37
CA PHE A 61 -3.59 -0.94 11.35
C PHE A 61 -2.52 0.16 11.39
N ASP A 62 -1.31 -0.21 10.98
CA ASP A 62 -0.23 0.74 10.74
C ASP A 62 -0.01 0.95 9.24
N ILE A 63 0.26 2.20 8.84
CA ILE A 63 0.66 2.52 7.46
C ILE A 63 2.17 2.35 7.36
N VAL A 64 2.62 1.52 6.42
CA VAL A 64 4.04 1.20 6.21
C VAL A 64 4.45 1.50 4.78
N ASP A 65 5.70 1.92 4.58
CA ASP A 65 6.24 2.15 3.24
C ASP A 65 6.94 0.90 2.68
N GLU A 66 7.27 0.96 1.38
CA GLU A 66 7.96 -0.14 0.71
C GLU A 66 9.34 -0.46 1.29
N ARG A 67 10.03 0.52 1.89
CA ARG A 67 11.34 0.30 2.50
C ARG A 67 11.19 -0.54 3.76
N ALA A 68 10.22 -0.21 4.61
CA ALA A 68 9.92 -0.97 5.82
C ALA A 68 9.55 -2.42 5.47
N ILE A 69 8.78 -2.67 4.41
CA ILE A 69 8.49 -4.03 3.92
C ILE A 69 9.75 -4.77 3.49
N ARG A 70 10.63 -4.13 2.72
CA ARG A 70 11.89 -4.75 2.27
C ARG A 70 12.83 -5.10 3.41
N GLU A 71 12.87 -4.27 4.44
CA GLU A 71 13.76 -4.42 5.60
C GLU A 71 13.12 -5.27 6.73
N ALA A 72 11.84 -5.61 6.64
CA ALA A 72 11.12 -6.35 7.68
C ALA A 72 11.74 -7.74 7.93
N ALA A 73 11.93 -8.09 9.20
CA ALA A 73 12.24 -9.46 9.57
C ALA A 73 10.98 -10.32 9.40
N VAL A 74 11.13 -11.58 8.99
CA VAL A 74 9.99 -12.50 8.84
C VAL A 74 10.30 -13.73 9.67
N GLU A 75 9.35 -14.18 10.48
CA GLU A 75 9.45 -15.37 11.33
C GLU A 75 8.05 -15.84 11.72
N GLU A 76 7.84 -17.16 11.80
CA GLU A 76 6.60 -17.76 12.29
C GLU A 76 5.30 -17.23 11.64
N GLY A 77 5.29 -17.00 10.32
CA GLY A 77 4.11 -16.48 9.62
C GLY A 77 3.81 -15.01 9.88
N ARG A 78 4.74 -14.28 10.50
CA ARG A 78 4.64 -12.86 10.82
C ARG A 78 5.82 -12.09 10.24
N PHE A 79 5.65 -10.79 10.09
CA PHE A 79 6.74 -9.87 9.78
C PHE A 79 6.85 -8.77 10.81
N ARG A 80 8.07 -8.36 11.12
CA ARG A 80 8.40 -7.37 12.13
C ARG A 80 9.03 -6.14 11.51
N ILE A 81 8.53 -4.98 11.92
CA ILE A 81 9.10 -3.67 11.60
C ILE A 81 9.30 -2.96 12.93
N ALA A 82 10.55 -2.65 13.27
CA ALA A 82 10.92 -2.18 14.61
C ALA A 82 10.38 -3.11 15.72
N ASP A 83 9.58 -2.58 16.64
CA ASP A 83 8.98 -3.34 17.76
C ASP A 83 7.58 -3.89 17.45
N GLU A 84 7.04 -3.60 16.26
CA GLU A 84 5.72 -4.04 15.81
C GLU A 84 5.80 -5.38 15.07
N SER A 85 4.77 -6.20 15.20
CA SER A 85 4.70 -7.54 14.60
C SER A 85 3.34 -7.76 13.94
N TYR A 86 3.35 -8.00 12.63
CA TYR A 86 2.15 -8.08 11.80
C TYR A 86 1.99 -9.48 11.20
N ARG A 87 0.75 -9.91 11.00
CA ARG A 87 0.38 -11.16 10.32
C ARG A 87 -0.15 -10.93 8.90
N VAL A 88 -0.67 -9.72 8.64
CA VAL A 88 -1.31 -9.37 7.37
C VAL A 88 -0.67 -8.11 6.81
N LEU A 89 -0.26 -8.17 5.53
CA LEU A 89 0.05 -6.99 4.74
C LEU A 89 -1.10 -6.74 3.76
N VAL A 90 -1.78 -5.62 3.90
CA VAL A 90 -2.80 -5.14 2.97
C VAL A 90 -2.15 -4.25 1.94
N VAL A 91 -2.32 -4.59 0.67
CA VAL A 91 -1.84 -3.81 -0.48
C VAL A 91 -3.06 -3.09 -1.06
N PRO A 92 -3.12 -1.75 -1.00
CA PRO A 92 -4.23 -0.99 -1.56
C PRO A 92 -4.23 -1.03 -3.09
N ASP A 93 -5.29 -0.50 -3.70
CA ASP A 93 -5.36 -0.30 -5.15
C ASP A 93 -4.25 0.64 -5.59
N THR A 94 -3.28 0.12 -6.34
CA THR A 94 -2.11 0.87 -6.81
C THR A 94 -1.63 0.31 -8.15
N ASP A 95 -1.19 1.19 -9.03
CA ASP A 95 -0.66 0.80 -10.35
C ASP A 95 0.82 0.36 -10.28
N ALA A 96 1.52 0.73 -9.22
CA ALA A 96 2.96 0.47 -9.11
C ALA A 96 3.38 0.09 -7.69
N VAL A 97 4.30 -0.87 -7.64
CA VAL A 97 5.10 -1.30 -6.49
C VAL A 97 6.48 -1.66 -7.02
N HIS A 98 7.55 -1.37 -6.29
CA HIS A 98 8.90 -1.72 -6.76
C HIS A 98 9.06 -3.24 -6.84
N LEU A 99 9.75 -3.72 -7.88
CA LEU A 99 9.99 -5.15 -8.08
C LEU A 99 10.66 -5.82 -6.87
N SER A 100 11.56 -5.11 -6.19
CA SER A 100 12.21 -5.60 -4.96
C SER A 100 11.20 -5.81 -3.83
N THR A 101 10.22 -4.91 -3.69
CA THR A 101 9.14 -5.04 -2.71
C THR A 101 8.19 -6.17 -3.08
N LEU A 102 7.80 -6.30 -4.37
CA LEU A 102 6.98 -7.43 -4.84
C LEU A 102 7.66 -8.79 -4.59
N ARG A 103 8.97 -8.89 -4.85
CA ARG A 103 9.76 -10.09 -4.52
C ARG A 103 9.75 -10.38 -3.03
N ARG A 104 9.94 -9.36 -2.19
CA ARG A 104 9.88 -9.52 -0.73
C ARG A 104 8.51 -9.99 -0.26
N MET A 105 7.43 -9.43 -0.80
CA MET A 105 6.06 -9.86 -0.49
C MET A 105 5.82 -11.33 -0.87
N SER A 106 6.39 -11.80 -1.98
CA SER A 106 6.34 -13.22 -2.37
C SER A 106 7.04 -14.10 -1.34
N GLU A 107 8.25 -13.73 -0.91
CA GLU A 107 8.98 -14.46 0.13
C GLU A 107 8.21 -14.47 1.47
N MET A 108 7.64 -13.34 1.87
CA MET A 108 6.81 -13.24 3.08
C MET A 108 5.61 -14.19 3.01
N LYS A 109 4.93 -14.23 1.85
CA LYS A 109 3.81 -15.14 1.60
C LYS A 109 4.24 -16.60 1.73
N ASP A 110 5.38 -16.97 1.15
CA ASP A 110 5.92 -18.34 1.22
C ASP A 110 6.28 -18.74 2.67
N ARG A 111 6.55 -17.75 3.52
CA ARG A 111 6.82 -17.92 4.96
C ARG A 111 5.58 -17.81 5.85
N GLY A 112 4.38 -17.75 5.27
CA GLY A 112 3.11 -17.81 5.97
C GLY A 112 2.45 -16.47 6.28
N VAL A 113 3.01 -15.35 5.84
CA VAL A 113 2.38 -14.03 5.99
C VAL A 113 1.20 -13.92 5.01
N LEU A 114 0.06 -13.41 5.48
CA LEU A 114 -1.08 -13.14 4.61
C LEU A 114 -0.85 -11.83 3.84
N ILE A 115 -0.82 -11.91 2.50
CA ILE A 115 -0.77 -10.74 1.62
C ILE A 115 -2.14 -10.55 0.98
N ALA A 116 -2.84 -9.47 1.32
CA ALA A 116 -4.19 -9.16 0.84
C ALA A 116 -4.18 -7.94 -0.08
N ALA A 117 -4.38 -8.14 -1.38
CA ALA A 117 -4.56 -7.03 -2.32
C ALA A 117 -6.02 -6.59 -2.37
N VAL A 118 -6.27 -5.28 -2.28
CA VAL A 118 -7.60 -4.67 -2.35
C VAL A 118 -7.71 -3.86 -3.63
N GLY A 119 -8.69 -4.18 -4.48
CA GLY A 119 -8.85 -3.55 -5.80
C GLY A 119 -8.33 -4.44 -6.94
N GLY A 120 -7.85 -3.81 -8.01
CA GLY A 120 -7.18 -4.55 -9.08
C GLY A 120 -5.80 -5.02 -8.62
N SER A 121 -5.35 -6.20 -9.07
CA SER A 121 -3.91 -6.53 -9.03
C SER A 121 -3.13 -5.39 -9.70
N PRO A 122 -1.96 -4.95 -9.17
CA PRO A 122 -1.06 -4.01 -9.86
C PRO A 122 -0.70 -4.61 -11.23
N SER A 123 -1.49 -4.29 -12.25
CA SER A 123 -1.33 -4.88 -13.57
C SER A 123 -0.17 -4.18 -14.26
N SER A 124 0.72 -4.96 -14.89
CA SER A 124 1.65 -4.50 -15.92
C SER A 124 0.98 -3.46 -16.83
N PRO A 125 1.71 -2.43 -17.33
CA PRO A 125 1.12 -1.27 -17.99
C PRO A 125 0.05 -1.67 -19.00
N ARG A 126 -1.18 -1.16 -18.82
CA ARG A 126 -2.24 -1.38 -19.81
C ARG A 126 -1.77 -0.74 -21.12
N PRO A 127 -1.82 -1.44 -22.27
CA PRO A 127 -1.45 -0.84 -23.54
C PRO A 127 -2.37 0.37 -23.77
N GLU A 128 -1.74 1.52 -24.00
CA GLU A 128 -2.43 2.77 -24.31
C GLU A 128 -3.40 2.51 -25.46
N THR A 129 -4.68 2.78 -25.22
CA THR A 129 -5.69 2.74 -26.27
C THR A 129 -5.40 3.93 -27.18
N ARG A 130 -4.67 3.68 -28.27
CA ARG A 130 -4.41 4.67 -29.32
C ARG A 130 -5.75 5.14 -29.87
N ALA A 131 -6.22 6.30 -29.40
CA ALA A 131 -7.38 6.95 -29.98
C ALA A 131 -7.10 7.19 -31.47
N MET A 132 -7.83 6.49 -32.33
CA MET A 132 -7.90 6.76 -33.76
C MET A 132 -8.43 8.19 -33.93
N ARG A 133 -7.52 9.11 -34.26
CA ARG A 133 -7.86 10.42 -34.80
C ARG A 133 -8.61 10.18 -36.12
N ARG A 134 -9.83 10.71 -36.20
CA ARG A 134 -10.53 10.98 -37.46
C ARG A 134 -9.96 12.24 -38.09
#